data_AF-A0A973FFL8-F1
#
_entry.id   AF-A0A973FFL8-F1
#
_cell.length_a   1.000
_cell.length_b   1.000
_cell.length_c   1.000
_cell.angle_alpha   90.00
_cell.angle_beta   90.00
_cell.angle_gamma   90.00
#
_symmetry.space_group_name_H-M   'P 1'
#
loop_
_entity.id
_entity.type
_entity.pdbx_description
1 polymer ?
#
loop_
_entity_poly.entity_id
_entity_poly.type
_entity_poly.pdbx_seq_one_letter_code
_entity_poly.pdbx_strand_id
1 'polypeptide(L)'
;MYNKKYFLGFSDHWVGPYTINELRDLPLAKTNKIWTEGLKEWADIESVDELRGLINLIPPALTSYDEKQRREDYKIDYVVRGLEDVGERYLNYSYVFQFLSAVLLIVSVLAGWYCIFAYPPAFICYNCSAIFVLTFFMCMALVVLGFLNWQKYLEIKKKICDVLSGGIGRCDS
;
A
#
# COMPACT_ATOMS: atom_id res chain seq x y z
N MET A 1 -58.15 5.10 8.57
CA MET A 1 -56.67 5.14 8.65
C MET A 1 -56.24 6.53 8.24
N TYR A 2 -55.72 7.34 9.17
CA TYR A 2 -55.29 8.70 8.87
C TYR A 2 -53.88 8.65 8.28
N ASN A 3 -53.74 9.07 7.02
CA ASN A 3 -52.45 9.29 6.39
C ASN A 3 -51.84 10.57 6.99
N LYS A 4 -51.06 10.41 8.06
CA LYS A 4 -50.28 11.53 8.62
C LYS A 4 -49.34 12.07 7.55
N LYS A 5 -49.29 13.39 7.46
CA LYS A 5 -48.47 14.13 6.51
C LYS A 5 -47.26 14.69 7.23
N TYR A 6 -46.09 14.54 6.62
CA TYR A 6 -44.82 15.02 7.14
C TYR A 6 -44.20 16.04 6.19
N PHE A 7 -43.62 17.08 6.76
CA PHE A 7 -42.94 18.14 6.02
C PHE A 7 -41.50 18.22 6.48
N LEU A 8 -40.57 18.28 5.53
CA LEU A 8 -39.13 18.40 5.78
C LEU A 8 -38.69 19.84 5.61
N GLY A 9 -37.98 20.37 6.60
CA GLY A 9 -37.41 21.72 6.56
C GLY A 9 -35.97 21.69 6.07
N PHE A 10 -35.69 22.42 4.99
CA PHE A 10 -34.34 22.66 4.47
C PHE A 10 -34.08 24.16 4.47
N SER A 11 -33.30 24.62 5.45
CA SER A 11 -32.75 25.99 5.62
C SER A 11 -33.70 27.18 5.42
N ASP A 12 -34.31 27.34 4.24
CA ASP A 12 -35.20 28.45 3.86
C ASP A 12 -36.49 28.01 3.13
N HIS A 13 -36.70 26.70 2.97
CA HIS A 13 -37.91 26.15 2.36
C HIS A 13 -38.31 24.82 3.01
N TRP A 14 -39.55 24.41 2.77
CA TRP A 14 -40.14 23.19 3.29
C TRP A 14 -40.68 22.37 2.14
N VAL A 15 -40.53 21.05 2.24
CA VAL A 15 -40.88 20.11 1.19
C VAL A 15 -41.83 19.08 1.77
N GLY A 16 -42.94 18.84 1.07
CA GLY A 16 -43.99 17.92 1.52
C GLY A 16 -45.36 18.32 0.97
N PRO A 17 -46.43 17.61 1.35
CA PRO A 17 -46.47 16.57 2.37
C PRO A 17 -46.01 15.19 1.89
N TYR A 18 -45.15 14.53 2.67
CA TYR A 18 -44.72 13.15 2.47
C TYR A 18 -45.44 12.19 3.42
N THR A 19 -45.56 10.94 3.00
CA THR A 19 -45.97 9.81 3.85
C THR A 19 -44.77 9.15 4.52
N ILE A 20 -45.01 8.34 5.56
CA ILE A 20 -43.95 7.62 6.27
C ILE A 20 -43.15 6.65 5.36
N ASN A 21 -43.80 6.10 4.34
CA ASN A 21 -43.16 5.21 3.37
C ASN A 21 -42.24 6.00 2.43
N GLU A 22 -42.69 7.14 1.93
CA GLU A 22 -41.87 8.03 1.08
C GLU A 22 -40.68 8.61 1.85
N LEU A 23 -40.85 8.88 3.15
CA LEU A 23 -39.75 9.28 4.04
C LEU A 23 -38.66 8.20 4.15
N ARG A 24 -38.99 6.92 4.01
CA ARG A 24 -38.01 5.82 4.09
C ARG A 24 -37.04 5.82 2.92
N ASP A 25 -37.49 6.24 1.75
CA ASP A 25 -36.71 6.21 0.52
C ASP A 25 -35.92 7.51 0.29
N LEU A 26 -36.10 8.51 1.16
CA LEU A 26 -35.36 9.78 1.12
C LEU A 26 -34.06 9.71 1.94
N PRO A 27 -32.98 10.38 1.50
CA PRO A 27 -31.75 10.51 2.27
C PRO A 27 -31.97 11.48 3.44
N LEU A 28 -32.48 10.97 4.55
CA LEU A 28 -32.70 11.72 5.78
C LEU A 28 -31.46 11.64 6.68
N ALA A 29 -31.11 12.75 7.33
CA ALA A 29 -30.15 12.75 8.43
C ALA A 29 -30.90 12.89 9.76
N LYS A 30 -30.32 12.38 10.85
CA LYS A 30 -30.90 12.47 12.21
C LYS A 30 -31.20 13.91 12.64
N THR A 31 -30.39 14.84 12.14
CA THR A 31 -30.42 16.28 12.41
C THR A 31 -31.39 17.06 11.51
N ASN A 32 -32.06 16.41 10.56
CA ASN A 32 -33.01 17.12 9.70
C ASN A 32 -34.23 17.56 10.52
N LYS A 33 -34.78 18.73 10.19
CA LYS A 33 -35.99 19.26 10.83
C LYS A 33 -37.23 18.69 10.13
N ILE A 34 -38.16 18.18 10.92
CA ILE A 34 -39.43 17.63 10.46
C ILE A 34 -40.59 18.27 11.22
N TRP A 35 -41.70 18.47 10.52
CA TRP A 35 -42.95 18.92 11.09
C TRP A 35 -44.08 17.99 10.65
N THR A 36 -45.00 17.69 11.56
CA THR A 36 -46.20 16.91 11.28
C THR A 36 -47.38 17.50 12.03
N GLU A 37 -48.58 17.17 11.57
CA GLU A 37 -49.83 17.63 12.15
C GLU A 37 -49.94 17.15 13.61
N GLY A 38 -49.89 18.10 14.55
CA GLY A 38 -49.85 17.84 15.99
C GLY A 38 -48.58 18.30 16.70
N LEU A 39 -47.51 18.65 15.97
CA LEU A 39 -46.33 19.30 16.52
C LEU A 39 -46.51 20.83 16.55
N LYS A 40 -46.19 21.46 17.69
CA LYS A 40 -46.23 22.93 17.84
C LYS A 40 -45.07 23.62 17.13
N GLU A 41 -43.92 22.96 17.05
CA GLU A 41 -42.68 23.50 16.50
C GLU A 41 -41.98 22.44 15.62
N TRP A 42 -41.04 22.88 14.80
CA TRP A 42 -40.17 22.00 14.02
C TRP A 42 -39.30 21.17 14.96
N ALA A 43 -39.36 19.84 14.81
CA ALA A 43 -38.66 18.91 15.67
C ALA A 43 -37.58 18.17 14.88
N ASP A 44 -36.52 17.70 15.54
CA ASP A 44 -35.54 16.83 14.88
C ASP A 44 -36.16 15.46 14.63
N ILE A 45 -35.82 14.79 13.53
CA ILE A 45 -36.39 13.47 13.20
C ILE A 45 -36.20 12.48 14.37
N GLU A 46 -35.09 12.56 15.10
CA GLU A 46 -34.79 11.70 16.25
C GLU A 46 -35.71 11.92 17.46
N SER A 47 -36.27 13.11 17.58
CA SER A 47 -37.21 13.46 18.66
C SER A 47 -38.63 12.97 18.42
N VAL A 48 -38.97 12.59 17.18
CA VAL A 48 -40.29 12.06 16.83
C VAL A 48 -40.28 10.54 16.97
N ASP A 49 -40.94 10.03 18.01
CA ASP A 49 -40.96 8.59 18.34
C ASP A 49 -41.37 7.70 17.16
N GLU A 50 -42.31 8.15 16.33
CA GLU A 50 -42.81 7.42 15.15
C GLU A 50 -41.75 7.24 14.04
N LEU A 51 -40.75 8.12 13.99
CA LEU A 51 -39.70 8.12 12.96
C LEU A 51 -38.39 7.49 13.45
N ARG A 52 -38.27 7.18 14.75
CA ARG A 52 -37.09 6.50 15.31
C ARG A 52 -36.81 5.15 14.65
N GLY A 53 -37.87 4.43 14.27
CA GLY A 53 -37.74 3.16 13.54
C GLY A 53 -37.05 3.32 12.17
N LEU A 54 -37.22 4.46 11.50
CA LEU A 54 -36.55 4.78 10.24
C LEU A 54 -35.09 5.19 10.47
N ILE A 55 -34.82 5.92 11.55
CA ILE A 55 -33.47 6.40 11.87
C ILE A 55 -32.51 5.26 12.24
N ASN A 56 -33.00 4.23 12.92
CA ASN A 56 -32.17 3.08 13.32
C ASN A 56 -31.67 2.25 12.12
N LEU A 57 -32.25 2.44 10.94
CA LEU A 57 -31.78 1.83 9.68
C LEU A 57 -30.68 2.66 9.00
N ILE A 58 -30.49 3.92 9.42
CA ILE A 58 -29.49 4.81 8.83
C ILE A 58 -28.14 4.52 9.52
N PRO A 59 -27.11 4.07 8.77
CA PRO A 59 -25.80 3.86 9.36
C PRO A 59 -25.29 5.17 9.96
N PRO A 60 -24.64 5.13 11.13
CA PRO A 60 -24.11 6.34 11.76
C PRO A 60 -23.16 7.07 10.80
N ALA A 61 -23.27 8.40 10.75
CA ALA A 61 -22.36 9.22 9.96
C ALA A 61 -20.93 9.04 10.48
N LEU A 62 -19.99 8.73 9.57
CA LEU A 62 -18.57 8.69 9.89
C LEU A 62 -18.14 10.06 10.40
N THR A 63 -17.52 10.13 11.57
CA THR A 63 -17.04 11.41 12.08
C THR A 63 -15.87 11.89 11.21
N SER A 64 -15.67 13.21 11.13
CA SER A 64 -14.54 13.78 10.36
C SER A 64 -13.17 13.32 10.87
N TYR A 65 -13.10 12.90 12.14
CA TYR A 65 -11.92 12.30 12.74
C TYR A 65 -11.62 10.92 12.13
N ASP A 66 -12.63 10.07 12.04
CA ASP A 66 -12.51 8.72 11.45
C ASP A 66 -12.12 8.78 9.97
N GLU A 67 -12.57 9.79 9.24
CA GLU A 67 -12.26 9.95 7.82
C GLU A 67 -10.80 10.35 7.58
N LYS A 68 -10.24 11.21 8.45
CA LYS A 68 -8.83 11.60 8.36
C LYS A 68 -7.92 10.42 8.70
N GLN A 69 -8.24 9.70 9.76
CA GLN A 69 -7.47 8.53 10.19
C GLN A 69 -7.51 7.42 9.12
N ARG A 70 -8.69 7.15 8.55
CA ARG A 70 -8.84 6.20 7.43
C ARG A 70 -8.04 6.60 6.19
N ARG A 71 -7.94 7.90 5.88
CA ARG A 71 -7.13 8.39 4.76
C ARG A 71 -5.63 8.17 4.98
N GLU A 72 -5.15 8.35 6.20
CA GLU A 72 -3.74 8.11 6.52
C GLU A 72 -3.41 6.61 6.52
N ASP A 73 -4.30 5.78 7.08
CA ASP A 73 -4.16 4.33 7.08
C ASP A 73 -4.12 3.76 5.64
N TYR A 74 -5.01 4.22 4.76
CA TYR A 74 -5.00 3.85 3.34
C TYR A 74 -3.69 4.25 2.63
N LYS A 75 -3.15 5.43 2.96
CA LYS A 75 -1.89 5.90 2.37
C LYS A 75 -0.71 5.02 2.81
N ILE A 76 -0.72 4.55 4.05
CA ILE A 76 0.30 3.64 4.58
C ILE A 76 0.20 2.28 3.87
N ASP A 77 -0.99 1.68 3.77
CA ASP A 77 -1.20 0.40 3.07
C ASP A 77 -0.73 0.46 1.59
N TYR A 78 -1.07 1.53 0.86
CA TYR A 78 -0.62 1.70 -0.52
C TYR A 78 0.92 1.77 -0.63
N VAL A 79 1.57 2.49 0.29
CA VAL A 79 3.04 2.62 0.31
C VAL A 79 3.69 1.29 0.67
N VAL A 80 3.18 0.58 1.67
CA VAL A 80 3.68 -0.74 2.10
C VAL A 80 3.58 -1.74 0.94
N ARG A 81 2.42 -1.81 0.27
CA ARG A 81 2.21 -2.71 -0.86
C ARG A 81 3.14 -2.39 -2.04
N GLY A 82 3.37 -1.10 -2.31
CA GLY A 82 4.36 -0.68 -3.31
C GLY A 82 5.79 -1.05 -2.94
N LEU A 83 6.14 -1.04 -1.64
CA LEU A 83 7.46 -1.41 -1.14
C LEU A 83 7.71 -2.92 -1.21
N GLU A 84 6.70 -3.74 -0.92
CA GLU A 84 6.78 -5.19 -1.04
C GLU A 84 7.10 -5.60 -2.48
N ASP A 85 6.40 -5.01 -3.46
CA ASP A 85 6.62 -5.27 -4.89
C ASP A 85 8.02 -4.81 -5.38
N VAL A 86 8.53 -3.69 -4.88
CA VAL A 86 9.91 -3.27 -5.16
C VAL A 86 10.92 -4.23 -4.52
N GLY A 87 10.64 -4.70 -3.30
CA GLY A 87 11.48 -5.66 -2.58
C GLY A 87 11.61 -6.98 -3.33
N GLU A 88 10.50 -7.54 -3.80
CA GLU A 88 10.50 -8.79 -4.58
C GLU A 88 11.29 -8.67 -5.89
N ARG A 89 11.13 -7.54 -6.61
CA ARG A 89 11.89 -7.29 -7.84
C ARG A 89 13.39 -7.22 -7.60
N TYR A 90 13.83 -6.59 -6.51
CA TYR A 90 15.24 -6.53 -6.13
C TYR A 90 15.80 -7.89 -5.70
N LEU A 91 15.03 -8.68 -4.96
CA LEU A 91 15.43 -10.04 -4.55
C LEU A 91 15.65 -10.94 -5.78
N ASN A 92 14.73 -10.93 -6.73
CA ASN A 92 14.87 -11.68 -7.97
C ASN A 92 16.09 -11.23 -8.79
N TYR A 93 16.33 -9.91 -8.88
CA TYR A 93 17.50 -9.40 -9.60
C TYR A 93 18.83 -9.80 -8.93
N SER A 94 18.90 -9.73 -7.59
CA SER A 94 20.08 -10.15 -6.83
C SER A 94 20.40 -11.63 -7.04
N TYR A 95 19.38 -12.50 -7.03
CA TYR A 95 19.57 -13.94 -7.24
C TYR A 95 20.06 -14.26 -8.66
N VAL A 96 19.49 -13.60 -9.68
CA VAL A 96 19.93 -13.74 -11.08
C VAL A 96 21.39 -13.31 -11.22
N PHE A 97 21.80 -12.21 -10.59
CA PHE A 97 23.19 -11.73 -10.64
C PHE A 97 24.17 -12.70 -9.95
N GLN A 98 23.78 -13.26 -8.80
CA GLN A 98 24.56 -14.28 -8.11
C GLN A 98 24.69 -15.55 -8.95
N PHE A 99 23.60 -16.02 -9.56
CA PHE A 99 23.62 -17.18 -10.44
C PHE A 99 24.50 -16.96 -11.66
N LEU A 100 24.39 -15.80 -12.33
CA LEU A 100 25.19 -15.47 -13.51
C LEU A 100 26.69 -15.40 -13.18
N SER A 101 27.04 -14.80 -12.03
CA SER A 101 28.45 -14.73 -11.60
C SER A 101 29.01 -16.11 -11.24
N ALA A 102 28.22 -16.99 -10.62
CA ALA A 102 28.61 -18.37 -10.36
C ALA A 102 28.82 -19.17 -11.66
N VAL A 103 27.93 -19.03 -12.64
CA VAL A 103 28.07 -19.67 -13.95
C VAL A 103 29.33 -19.17 -14.67
N LEU A 104 29.60 -17.87 -14.67
CA LEU A 104 30.82 -17.30 -15.24
C LEU A 104 32.09 -17.83 -14.58
N LEU A 105 32.07 -18.01 -13.25
CA LEU A 105 33.18 -18.64 -12.52
C LEU A 105 33.40 -20.09 -12.94
N ILE A 106 32.33 -20.89 -13.03
CA ILE A 106 32.41 -22.30 -13.46
C ILE A 106 32.96 -22.39 -14.89
N VAL A 107 32.44 -21.60 -15.82
CA VAL A 107 32.92 -21.56 -17.21
C VAL A 107 34.40 -21.18 -17.26
N SER A 108 34.82 -20.21 -16.45
CA SER A 108 36.22 -19.78 -16.38
C SER A 108 37.14 -20.89 -15.85
N VAL A 109 36.71 -21.63 -14.83
CA VAL A 109 37.45 -22.79 -14.29
C VAL A 109 37.54 -23.91 -15.32
N LEU A 110 36.44 -24.24 -16.01
CA LEU A 110 36.41 -25.27 -17.03
C LEU A 110 37.27 -24.91 -18.26
N ALA A 111 37.24 -23.66 -18.70
CA ALA A 111 38.09 -23.16 -19.78
C ALA A 111 39.57 -23.24 -19.38
N GLY A 112 39.89 -22.83 -18.15
CA GLY A 112 41.23 -22.95 -17.59
C GLY A 112 41.72 -24.40 -17.55
N TRP A 113 40.86 -25.31 -17.07
CA TRP A 113 41.14 -26.75 -17.05
C TRP A 113 41.38 -27.30 -18.46
N TYR A 114 40.50 -26.97 -19.42
CA TYR A 114 40.65 -27.39 -20.81
C TYR A 114 41.96 -26.94 -21.42
N CYS A 115 42.38 -25.69 -21.17
CA CYS A 115 43.66 -25.17 -21.66
C CYS A 115 44.88 -25.93 -21.13
N ILE A 116 44.83 -26.40 -19.88
CA ILE A 116 45.92 -27.19 -19.26
C ILE A 116 46.08 -28.55 -19.95
N PHE A 117 44.97 -29.19 -20.33
CA PHE A 117 44.99 -30.55 -20.89
C PHE A 117 45.08 -30.59 -22.42
N ALA A 118 44.58 -29.58 -23.12
CA ALA A 118 44.51 -29.58 -24.59
C ALA A 118 45.82 -29.14 -25.27
N TYR A 119 46.67 -28.37 -24.60
CA TYR A 119 47.89 -27.81 -25.20
C TYR A 119 49.16 -28.40 -24.58
N PRO A 120 50.19 -28.73 -25.40
CA PRO A 120 51.46 -29.22 -24.89
C PRO A 120 52.19 -28.14 -24.07
N PRO A 121 52.96 -28.52 -23.03
CA PRO A 121 53.50 -27.62 -22.00
C PRO A 121 54.40 -26.50 -22.54
N ALA A 122 54.99 -26.66 -23.73
CA ALA A 122 55.84 -25.65 -24.36
C ALA A 122 55.08 -24.37 -24.79
N PHE A 123 53.76 -24.44 -25.01
CA PHE A 123 52.93 -23.29 -25.43
C PHE A 123 52.28 -22.52 -24.27
N ILE A 124 52.33 -23.06 -23.04
CA ILE A 124 51.56 -22.56 -21.90
C ILE A 124 52.21 -21.33 -21.23
N CYS A 125 53.52 -21.12 -21.39
CA CYS A 125 54.29 -20.24 -20.50
C CYS A 125 54.12 -18.72 -20.67
N TYR A 126 53.61 -18.20 -21.80
CA TYR A 126 53.61 -16.74 -22.02
C TYR A 126 52.22 -16.07 -22.10
N ASN A 127 51.21 -16.76 -22.66
CA ASN A 127 49.88 -16.16 -22.85
C ASN A 127 48.81 -16.63 -21.84
N CYS A 128 49.00 -17.75 -21.15
CA CYS A 128 47.98 -18.27 -20.22
C CYS A 128 47.93 -17.51 -18.88
N SER A 129 49.04 -16.95 -18.41
CA SER A 129 49.09 -16.23 -17.13
C SER A 129 48.27 -14.94 -17.18
N ALA A 130 48.38 -14.17 -18.27
CA ALA A 130 47.66 -12.91 -18.42
C ALA A 130 46.13 -13.10 -18.48
N ILE A 131 45.66 -14.12 -19.21
CA ILE A 131 44.23 -14.43 -19.34
C ILE A 131 43.66 -14.83 -17.98
N PHE A 132 44.31 -15.75 -17.26
CA PHE A 132 43.86 -16.17 -15.93
C PHE A 132 43.79 -15.01 -14.94
N VAL A 133 44.80 -14.14 -14.95
CA VAL A 133 44.87 -12.97 -14.08
C VAL A 133 43.72 -12.00 -14.41
N LEU A 134 43.48 -11.70 -15.69
CA LEU A 134 42.38 -10.82 -16.11
C LEU A 134 41.00 -11.38 -15.74
N THR A 135 40.77 -12.68 -15.96
CA THR A 135 39.50 -13.33 -15.59
C THR A 135 39.28 -13.29 -14.09
N PHE A 136 40.33 -13.56 -13.29
CA PHE A 136 40.26 -13.45 -11.84
C PHE A 136 39.90 -12.03 -11.38
N PHE A 137 40.57 -11.01 -11.92
CA PHE A 137 40.27 -9.62 -11.59
C PHE A 137 38.85 -9.20 -12.00
N MET A 138 38.38 -9.65 -13.17
CA MET A 138 37.00 -9.39 -13.62
C MET A 138 35.98 -10.05 -12.68
N CYS A 139 36.21 -11.29 -12.25
CA CYS A 139 35.34 -11.95 -11.28
C CYS A 139 35.32 -11.21 -9.92
N MET A 140 36.49 -10.81 -9.42
CA MET A 140 36.57 -10.01 -8.18
C MET A 140 35.83 -8.67 -8.32
N ALA A 141 35.96 -7.99 -9.46
CA ALA A 141 35.24 -6.75 -9.73
C ALA A 141 33.72 -6.96 -9.73
N LEU A 142 33.21 -8.05 -10.32
CA LEU A 142 31.79 -8.38 -10.30
C LEU A 142 31.27 -8.67 -8.89
N VAL A 143 32.05 -9.38 -8.07
CA VAL A 143 31.71 -9.63 -6.66
C VAL A 143 31.66 -8.32 -5.88
N VAL A 144 32.62 -7.42 -6.07
CA VAL A 144 32.63 -6.10 -5.42
C VAL A 144 31.44 -5.25 -5.86
N LEU A 145 31.10 -5.21 -7.16
CA LEU A 145 29.93 -4.50 -7.66
C LEU A 145 28.63 -5.07 -7.08
N GLY A 146 28.52 -6.39 -6.98
CA GLY A 146 27.40 -7.06 -6.31
C GLY A 146 27.28 -6.64 -4.85
N PHE A 147 28.39 -6.60 -4.13
CA PHE A 147 28.43 -6.15 -2.73
C PHE A 147 28.04 -4.68 -2.55
N LEU A 148 28.52 -3.78 -3.43
CA LEU A 148 28.16 -2.36 -3.39
C LEU A 148 26.65 -2.14 -3.66
N ASN A 149 26.08 -2.89 -4.61
CA ASN A 149 24.64 -2.86 -4.85
C ASN A 149 23.84 -3.39 -3.66
N TRP A 150 24.33 -4.45 -3.01
CA TRP A 150 23.74 -4.97 -1.78
C TRP A 150 23.76 -3.95 -0.64
N GLN A 151 24.86 -3.21 -0.46
CA GLN A 151 24.95 -2.14 0.54
C GLN A 151 23.91 -1.04 0.30
N LYS A 152 23.74 -0.59 -0.96
CA LYS A 152 22.70 0.39 -1.32
C LYS A 152 21.30 -0.12 -0.99
N TYR A 153 21.03 -1.39 -1.24
CA TYR A 153 19.75 -2.01 -0.90
C TYR A 153 19.48 -1.97 0.62
N LEU A 154 20.48 -2.28 1.44
CA LEU A 154 20.34 -2.20 2.90
C LEU A 154 20.05 -0.78 3.39
N GLU A 155 20.68 0.22 2.78
CA GLU A 155 20.45 1.63 3.15
C GLU A 155 19.01 2.07 2.82
N ILE A 156 18.50 1.69 1.65
CA ILE A 156 17.11 1.94 1.25
C ILE A 156 16.15 1.25 2.22
N LYS A 157 16.38 -0.03 2.51
CA LYS A 157 15.57 -0.80 3.46
C LYS A 157 15.52 -0.15 4.84
N LYS A 158 16.65 0.37 5.33
CA LYS A 158 16.72 1.07 6.62
C LYS A 158 15.89 2.35 6.62
N LYS A 159 16.03 3.21 5.61
CA LYS A 159 15.25 4.46 5.48
C LYS A 159 13.75 4.18 5.48
N ILE A 160 13.33 3.08 4.86
CA ILE A 160 11.92 2.65 4.83
C ILE A 160 11.46 2.21 6.23
N CYS A 161 12.24 1.39 6.93
CA CYS A 161 11.91 0.98 8.30
C CYS A 161 11.81 2.19 9.25
N ASP A 162 12.67 3.19 9.10
CA ASP A 162 12.63 4.41 9.91
C ASP A 162 11.35 5.24 9.65
N VAL A 163 10.89 5.33 8.39
CA VAL A 163 9.62 5.98 8.05
C VAL A 163 8.42 5.24 8.63
N LEU A 164 8.43 3.90 8.56
CA LEU A 164 7.33 3.08 9.09
C LEU A 164 7.27 3.12 10.62
N SER A 165 8.41 3.04 11.30
CA SER A 165 8.50 3.11 12.76
C SER A 165 8.19 4.51 13.32
N GLY A 166 8.57 5.57 12.61
CA GLY A 166 8.21 6.95 12.96
C GLY A 166 6.71 7.28 12.78
N GLY A 167 6.00 6.53 11.94
CA GLY A 167 4.55 6.68 11.77
C GLY A 167 3.72 5.99 12.87
N ILE A 168 4.20 4.85 13.37
CA ILE A 168 3.50 4.05 14.39
C ILE A 168 3.54 4.72 15.78
N GLY A 169 4.57 5.50 16.08
CA GLY A 169 4.73 6.19 17.38
C GLY A 169 3.82 7.40 17.61
N ARG A 170 2.89 7.74 16.71
CA ARG A 170 2.01 8.92 16.83
C ARG A 170 0.55 8.60 17.17
N CYS A 171 0.22 7.33 17.42
CA CYS A 171 -1.16 6.90 17.71
C CYS A 171 -1.53 6.90 19.21
N ASP A 172 -0.59 7.22 20.11
CA ASP A 172 -0.84 7.29 21.56
C ASP A 172 -0.63 8.73 22.07
N SER A 173 -1.54 9.66 21.78
CA SER A 173 -1.70 10.94 22.50
C SER A 173 -3.06 11.56 22.23
#